data_AF-A0A7V1M0P6-F1
#
_entry.id   AF-A0A7V1M0P6-F1
#
_cell.length_a   1.000
_cell.length_b   1.000
_cell.length_c   1.000
_cell.angle_alpha   90.00
_cell.angle_beta   90.00
_cell.angle_gamma   90.00
#
_symmetry.space_group_name_H-M   'P 1'
#
loop_
_entity.id
_entity.type
_entity.pdbx_description
1 polymer ?
#
loop_
_entity_poly.entity_id
_entity_poly.type
_entity_poly.pdbx_seq_one_letter_code
_entity_poly.pdbx_strand_id
1 'polypeptide(L)'
;MTRRAVVLLEVMLAVAAVVFAATAGYALLDRIDHRLARSSELLDASDLANSALALIESGIASPENLHGTLHGRVVSLESVVAGEFVRDPVYRLEIETEPTQWTGLLRVDVLVLEVESDRLVLRASQLVPAPRVVQ
;
A
#
# COMPACT_ATOMS: atom_id res chain seq x y z
N MET A 1 -1.46 -64.55 1.96
CA MET A 1 -0.63 -63.46 2.53
C MET A 1 -0.87 -62.08 1.89
N THR A 2 -1.67 -61.97 0.83
CA THR A 2 -1.89 -60.71 0.08
C THR A 2 -2.86 -59.71 0.72
N ARG A 3 -3.89 -60.16 1.45
CA ARG A 3 -4.91 -59.25 2.04
C ARG A 3 -4.35 -58.24 3.03
N ARG A 4 -3.37 -58.63 3.86
CA ARG A 4 -2.75 -57.73 4.84
C ARG A 4 -1.92 -56.63 4.18
N ALA A 5 -1.26 -56.94 3.07
CA ALA A 5 -0.50 -55.97 2.29
C ALA A 5 -1.41 -54.95 1.59
N VAL A 6 -2.55 -55.40 1.06
CA VAL A 6 -3.56 -54.50 0.45
C VAL A 6 -4.14 -53.52 1.48
N VAL A 7 -4.49 -54.01 2.67
CA VAL A 7 -5.01 -53.14 3.75
C VAL A 7 -3.96 -52.11 4.18
N LEU A 8 -2.69 -52.51 4.29
CA LEU A 8 -1.62 -51.58 4.64
C LEU A 8 -1.41 -50.51 3.56
N LEU A 9 -1.46 -50.91 2.28
CA LEU A 9 -1.41 -49.97 1.16
C LEU A 9 -2.58 -48.99 1.17
N GLU A 10 -3.79 -49.47 1.45
CA GLU A 10 -5.00 -48.63 1.54
C GLU A 10 -4.90 -47.61 2.68
N VAL A 11 -4.43 -48.04 3.85
CA VAL A 11 -4.19 -47.13 4.99
C VAL A 11 -3.12 -46.10 4.65
N MET A 12 -2.01 -46.51 4.02
CA MET A 12 -0.97 -45.57 3.60
C MET A 12 -1.48 -44.57 2.57
N LEU A 13 -2.30 -45.02 1.61
CA LEU A 13 -2.90 -44.15 0.60
C LEU A 13 -3.88 -43.16 1.24
N ALA A 14 -4.72 -43.61 2.17
CA ALA A 14 -5.65 -42.74 2.89
C ALA A 14 -4.90 -41.67 3.69
N VAL A 15 -3.84 -42.06 4.40
CA VAL A 15 -3.00 -41.11 5.14
C VAL A 15 -2.30 -40.13 4.18
N ALA A 16 -1.74 -40.62 3.08
CA ALA A 16 -1.10 -39.76 2.08
C ALA A 16 -2.08 -38.75 1.47
N ALA A 17 -3.31 -39.18 1.15
CA ALA A 17 -4.36 -38.31 0.64
C ALA A 17 -4.76 -37.23 1.67
N VAL A 18 -4.89 -37.59 2.95
CA VAL A 18 -5.20 -36.64 4.02
C VAL A 18 -4.07 -35.62 4.20
N VAL A 19 -2.81 -36.07 4.23
CA VAL A 19 -1.65 -35.18 4.34
C VAL A 19 -1.59 -34.22 3.15
N PHE A 20 -1.82 -34.71 1.94
CA PHE A 20 -1.83 -33.88 0.73
C PHE A 20 -2.97 -32.85 0.75
N ALA A 21 -4.16 -33.23 1.20
CA ALA A 21 -5.28 -32.29 1.34
C ALA A 21 -4.98 -31.21 2.38
N ALA A 22 -4.37 -31.58 3.51
CA ALA A 22 -3.98 -30.62 4.55
C ALA A 22 -2.91 -29.64 4.06
N THR A 23 -1.86 -30.12 3.37
CA THR A 23 -0.81 -29.25 2.83
C THR A 23 -1.32 -28.34 1.72
N ALA A 24 -2.18 -28.85 0.83
CA ALA A 24 -2.82 -28.03 -0.20
C ALA A 24 -3.73 -26.95 0.42
N GLY A 25 -4.50 -27.30 1.46
CA GLY A 25 -5.32 -26.35 2.21
C GLY A 25 -4.49 -25.26 2.87
N TYR A 26 -3.40 -25.63 3.54
CA TYR A 26 -2.49 -24.67 4.15
C TYR A 26 -1.86 -23.72 3.12
N ALA A 27 -1.37 -24.25 1.99
CA ALA A 27 -0.80 -23.45 0.92
C ALA A 27 -1.81 -22.47 0.29
N LEU A 28 -3.10 -22.84 0.26
CA LEU A 28 -4.16 -21.94 -0.19
C LEU A 28 -4.40 -20.81 0.81
N LEU A 29 -4.47 -21.12 2.11
CA LEU A 29 -4.65 -20.13 3.17
C LEU A 29 -3.50 -19.13 3.20
N ASP A 30 -2.27 -19.62 3.10
CA ASP A 30 -1.07 -18.77 3.04
C ASP A 30 -1.14 -17.78 1.86
N ARG A 31 -1.55 -18.25 0.69
CA ARG A 31 -1.75 -17.36 -0.49
C ARG A 31 -2.86 -16.34 -0.29
N ILE A 32 -3.93 -16.69 0.43
CA ILE A 32 -5.02 -15.75 0.72
C ILE A 32 -4.52 -14.66 1.66
N ASP A 33 -3.79 -15.03 2.71
CA ASP A 33 -3.27 -14.09 3.69
C ASP A 33 -2.32 -13.07 3.03
N HIS A 34 -1.38 -13.54 2.20
CA HIS A 34 -0.50 -12.67 1.43
C HIS A 34 -1.27 -11.72 0.48
N ARG A 35 -2.39 -12.17 -0.11
CA ARG A 35 -3.23 -11.32 -0.97
C ARG A 35 -4.00 -10.28 -0.16
N LEU A 36 -4.51 -10.65 1.01
CA LEU A 36 -5.21 -9.73 1.91
C LEU A 36 -4.26 -8.66 2.44
N ALA A 37 -3.05 -9.04 2.84
CA ALA A 37 -2.02 -8.09 3.28
C ALA A 37 -1.72 -7.05 2.19
N ARG A 38 -1.42 -7.49 0.96
CA ARG A 38 -1.18 -6.59 -0.17
C ARG A 38 -2.39 -5.72 -0.52
N SER A 39 -3.59 -6.27 -0.44
CA SER A 39 -4.82 -5.50 -0.70
C SER A 39 -5.04 -4.42 0.36
N SER A 40 -4.77 -4.72 1.63
CA SER A 40 -4.87 -3.74 2.71
C SER A 40 -3.84 -2.62 2.52
N GLU A 41 -2.62 -2.96 2.13
CA GLU A 41 -1.54 -2.01 1.86
C GLU A 41 -1.92 -1.01 0.75
N LEU A 42 -2.50 -1.52 -0.35
CA LEU A 42 -2.96 -0.69 -1.47
C LEU A 42 -4.12 0.24 -1.08
N LEU A 43 -5.02 -0.21 -0.21
CA LEU A 43 -6.12 0.63 0.30
C LEU A 43 -5.57 1.77 1.15
N ASP A 44 -4.68 1.47 2.10
CA ASP A 44 -4.04 2.48 2.95
C ASP A 44 -3.26 3.51 2.10
N ALA A 45 -2.49 3.04 1.11
CA ALA A 45 -1.76 3.93 0.20
C ALA A 45 -2.69 4.77 -0.70
N SER A 46 -3.80 4.20 -1.17
CA SER A 46 -4.82 4.93 -1.94
C SER A 46 -5.45 6.05 -1.13
N ASP A 47 -5.83 5.78 0.13
CA ASP A 47 -6.43 6.78 1.00
C ASP A 47 -5.47 7.93 1.31
N LEU A 48 -4.18 7.61 1.53
CA LEU A 48 -3.13 8.62 1.69
C LEU A 48 -2.95 9.49 0.44
N ALA A 49 -2.85 8.86 -0.74
CA ALA A 49 -2.67 9.58 -1.99
C ALA A 49 -3.86 10.50 -2.30
N ASN A 50 -5.09 10.00 -2.12
CA ASN A 50 -6.30 10.79 -2.32
C ASN A 50 -6.42 11.94 -1.32
N SER A 51 -6.04 11.71 -0.06
CA SER A 51 -6.03 12.78 0.96
C SER A 51 -5.01 13.87 0.63
N ALA A 52 -3.81 13.48 0.21
CA ALA A 52 -2.77 14.42 -0.21
C ALA A 52 -3.22 15.23 -1.43
N LEU A 53 -3.80 14.57 -2.43
CA LEU A 53 -4.38 15.23 -3.60
C LEU A 53 -5.49 16.22 -3.23
N ALA A 54 -6.40 15.84 -2.33
CA ALA A 54 -7.47 16.72 -1.86
C ALA A 54 -6.93 17.94 -1.10
N LEU A 55 -5.86 17.79 -0.31
CA LEU A 55 -5.19 18.90 0.38
C LEU A 55 -4.53 19.87 -0.60
N ILE A 56 -3.94 19.33 -1.68
CA ILE A 56 -3.32 20.13 -2.75
C ILE A 56 -4.40 20.85 -3.57
N GLU A 57 -5.47 20.15 -3.95
CA GLU A 57 -6.58 20.70 -4.73
C GLU A 57 -7.34 21.81 -3.97
N SER A 58 -7.52 21.64 -2.66
CA SER A 58 -8.14 22.66 -1.81
C SER A 58 -7.24 23.87 -1.52
N GLY A 59 -5.95 23.81 -1.89
CA GLY A 59 -4.96 24.84 -1.59
C GLY A 59 -4.60 24.95 -0.11
N ILE A 60 -4.99 23.96 0.72
CA ILE A 60 -4.62 23.89 2.13
C ILE A 60 -3.14 23.58 2.28
N ALA A 61 -2.61 22.72 1.41
CA ALA A 61 -1.20 22.38 1.35
C ALA A 61 -0.65 22.61 -0.06
N SER A 62 0.63 22.97 -0.15
CA SER A 62 1.33 22.99 -1.44
C SER A 62 2.04 21.64 -1.67
N PRO A 63 2.31 21.26 -2.92
CA PRO A 63 3.08 20.06 -3.26
C PRO A 63 4.43 19.99 -2.51
N GLU A 64 5.09 21.12 -2.33
CA GLU A 64 6.40 21.21 -1.67
C GLU A 64 6.29 20.94 -0.16
N ASN A 65 5.19 21.34 0.47
CA ASN A 65 4.97 21.13 1.91
C ASN A 65 4.67 19.67 2.25
N LEU A 66 4.06 18.94 1.32
CA LEU A 66 3.72 17.52 1.49
C LEU A 66 4.80 16.58 0.95
N HIS A 67 5.80 17.10 0.24
CA HIS A 67 6.90 16.30 -0.26
C HIS A 67 7.79 15.82 0.91
N GLY A 68 8.04 14.51 0.96
CA GLY A 68 8.89 13.88 1.98
C GLY A 68 8.21 13.67 3.34
N THR A 69 6.90 13.92 3.46
CA THR A 69 6.20 13.74 4.73
C THR A 69 6.01 12.27 5.06
N LEU A 70 6.19 11.95 6.35
CA LEU A 70 6.05 10.60 6.90
C LEU A 70 4.65 10.43 7.49
N HIS A 71 3.97 9.36 7.10
CA HIS A 71 2.61 9.07 7.52
C HIS A 71 2.43 7.62 7.93
N GLY A 72 1.54 7.43 8.91
CA GLY A 72 0.95 6.12 9.22
C GLY A 72 -0.17 5.82 8.21
N ARG A 73 -1.41 5.70 8.69
CA ARG A 73 -2.60 5.46 7.84
C ARG A 73 -3.35 6.71 7.37
N VAL A 74 -3.06 7.87 7.95
CA VAL A 74 -3.79 9.11 7.66
C VAL A 74 -2.79 10.24 7.43
N VAL A 75 -3.07 11.12 6.46
CA VAL A 75 -2.31 12.35 6.24
C VAL A 75 -2.64 13.32 7.36
N SER A 76 -1.70 13.51 8.30
CA SER A 76 -1.79 14.56 9.32
C SER A 76 -0.91 15.73 8.89
N LEU A 77 -1.46 16.94 8.94
CA LEU A 77 -0.74 18.19 8.67
C LEU A 77 0.03 18.72 9.90
N GLU A 78 -0.13 18.09 11.06
CA GLU A 78 0.63 18.45 12.24
C GLU A 78 2.05 17.90 12.13
N SER A 79 3.05 18.79 12.30
CA SER A 79 4.44 18.37 12.42
C SER A 79 4.57 17.46 13.63
N VAL A 80 4.97 16.20 13.42
CA VAL A 80 5.23 15.26 14.50
C VAL A 80 6.29 15.86 15.41
N VAL A 81 5.89 16.28 16.62
CA VAL A 81 6.81 16.80 17.62
C VAL A 81 7.67 15.63 18.09
N ALA A 82 9.00 15.80 18.08
CA ALA A 82 9.93 14.80 18.57
C ALA A 82 9.56 14.38 20.01
N GLY A 83 9.06 13.16 20.18
CA GLY A 83 8.61 12.63 21.47
C GLY A 83 7.16 12.13 21.52
N GLU A 84 6.33 12.42 20.50
CA GLU A 84 5.05 11.74 20.34
C GLU A 84 5.20 10.39 19.63
N PHE A 85 4.66 9.33 20.23
CA PHE A 85 4.59 8.00 19.65
C PHE A 85 3.55 7.98 18.51
N VAL A 86 3.88 8.61 17.38
CA VAL A 86 3.30 8.20 16.10
C VAL A 86 3.82 6.79 15.86
N ARG A 87 2.91 5.81 15.80
CA ARG A 87 3.22 4.43 15.38
C ARG A 87 4.15 4.51 14.18
N ASP A 88 5.29 3.81 14.25
CA ASP A 88 6.37 3.87 13.27
C ASP A 88 5.84 4.14 11.85
N PRO A 89 6.17 5.30 11.24
CA PRO A 89 5.58 5.69 9.98
C PRO A 89 5.86 4.65 8.92
N VAL A 90 4.80 4.14 8.29
CA VAL A 90 4.89 3.05 7.32
C VAL A 90 5.15 3.63 5.93
N TYR A 91 4.62 4.82 5.65
CA TYR A 91 4.67 5.42 4.33
C TYR A 91 5.32 6.81 4.32
N ARG A 92 5.99 7.11 3.21
CA ARG A 92 6.50 8.43 2.84
C ARG A 92 5.81 8.89 1.57
N LEU A 93 5.39 10.15 1.53
CA LEU A 93 4.87 10.76 0.32
C LEU A 93 6.02 11.44 -0.44
N GLU A 94 6.14 11.15 -1.72
CA GLU A 94 6.93 11.93 -2.64
C GLU A 94 5.98 12.57 -3.66
N ILE A 95 6.19 13.85 -3.93
CA ILE A 95 5.34 14.60 -4.84
C ILE A 95 6.20 15.17 -5.95
N GLU A 96 5.81 14.85 -7.18
CA GLU A 96 6.40 15.36 -8.41
C GLU A 96 5.40 16.29 -9.09
N THR A 97 5.85 17.45 -9.53
CA THR A 97 5.01 18.41 -10.26
C THR A 97 5.57 18.67 -11.64
N GLU A 98 4.71 18.57 -12.65
CA GLU A 98 5.07 18.78 -14.05
C GLU A 98 4.17 19.87 -14.68
N PRO A 99 4.75 20.86 -15.39
CA PRO A 99 3.98 21.80 -16.19
C PRO A 99 3.22 21.07 -17.30
N THR A 100 1.98 21.49 -17.56
CA THR A 100 1.19 20.92 -18.64
C THR A 100 1.00 21.89 -19.80
N GLN A 101 0.58 21.36 -20.95
CA GLN A 101 0.19 22.17 -22.11
C GLN A 101 -1.08 23.00 -21.88
N TRP A 102 -1.84 22.72 -20.82
CA TRP A 102 -3.06 23.46 -20.48
C TRP A 102 -2.71 24.64 -19.59
N THR A 103 -3.03 25.84 -20.08
CA THR A 103 -2.76 27.09 -19.37
C THR A 103 -3.39 27.09 -17.98
N GLY A 104 -2.57 27.28 -16.94
CA GLY A 104 -3.03 27.35 -15.56
C GLY A 104 -3.29 26.01 -14.90
N LEU A 105 -2.88 24.89 -15.49
CA LEU A 105 -2.92 23.55 -14.86
C LEU A 105 -1.51 22.96 -14.71
N LEU A 106 -1.27 22.37 -13.56
CA LEU A 106 -0.09 21.55 -13.24
C LEU A 106 -0.51 20.10 -13.09
N ARG A 107 0.32 19.17 -13.56
CA ARG A 107 0.17 17.77 -13.21
C ARG A 107 0.90 17.55 -11.89
N VAL A 108 0.20 16.96 -10.94
CA VAL A 108 0.74 16.58 -9.64
C VAL A 108 0.68 15.07 -9.55
N ASP A 109 1.84 14.44 -9.38
CA ASP A 109 1.98 13.02 -9.16
C ASP A 109 2.36 12.79 -7.70
N VAL A 110 1.51 12.06 -6.98
CA VAL A 110 1.73 11.66 -5.58
C VAL A 110 2.18 10.20 -5.57
N LEU A 111 3.39 9.97 -5.10
CA LEU A 111 4.01 8.67 -4.92
C LEU A 111 3.96 8.29 -3.43
N VAL A 112 3.41 7.12 -3.13
CA VAL A 112 3.37 6.56 -1.78
C VAL A 112 4.43 5.46 -1.70
N LEU A 113 5.46 5.71 -0.90
CA LEU A 113 6.62 4.84 -0.73
C LEU A 113 6.57 4.19 0.65
N GLU A 114 6.92 2.91 0.73
CA GLU A 114 7.13 2.22 2.01
C GLU A 114 8.48 2.66 2.62
N VAL A 115 8.47 3.14 3.87
CA VAL A 115 9.65 3.77 4.50
C VAL A 115 10.83 2.80 4.65
N GLU A 116 10.57 1.55 5.02
CA GLU A 116 11.63 0.56 5.27
C GLU A 116 12.36 0.11 4.00
N SER A 117 11.62 -0.01 2.90
CA SER A 117 12.11 -0.65 1.66
C SER A 117 12.32 0.33 0.51
N ASP A 118 11.86 1.56 0.67
CA ASP A 118 11.74 2.57 -0.37
C ASP A 118 10.97 2.09 -1.62
N ARG A 119 10.05 1.14 -1.40
CA ARG A 119 9.26 0.54 -2.48
C ARG A 119 8.06 1.43 -2.79
N LEU A 120 7.88 1.73 -4.07
CA LEU A 120 6.65 2.34 -4.56
C LEU A 120 5.46 1.41 -4.38
N VAL A 121 4.50 1.84 -3.55
CA VAL A 121 3.25 1.12 -3.30
C VAL A 121 2.18 1.59 -4.28
N LEU A 122 2.04 2.91 -4.43
CA LEU A 122 1.02 3.52 -5.26
C LEU A 122 1.53 4.83 -5.87
N ARG A 123 1.12 5.11 -7.11
CA ARG A 123 1.24 6.43 -7.74
C ARG A 123 -0.15 6.89 -8.15
N ALA A 124 -0.54 8.07 -7.70
CA ALA A 124 -1.74 8.76 -8.13
C ALA A 124 -1.37 10.05 -8.86
N SER A 125 -2.13 10.41 -9.89
CA SER A 125 -1.86 11.57 -10.74
C SER A 125 -3.13 12.40 -10.88
N GLN A 126 -3.03 13.71 -10.71
CA GLN A 126 -4.14 14.63 -10.92
C GLN A 126 -3.68 15.93 -11.58
N LEU A 127 -4.56 16.54 -12.37
CA LEU A 127 -4.39 17.91 -12.85
C LEU A 127 -4.97 18.87 -11.83
N VAL A 128 -4.14 19.77 -11.31
CA VAL A 128 -4.53 20.76 -10.29
C VAL A 128 -4.31 22.17 -10.87
N PRO A 129 -5.16 23.16 -10.53
CA PRO A 129 -4.90 24.55 -10.87
C PRO A 129 -3.52 25.01 -10.37
N ALA A 130 -2.76 25.69 -11.22
CA ALA A 130 -1.49 26.28 -10.83
C ALA A 130 -1.73 27.31 -9.69
N PRO A 131 -0.86 27.34 -8.66
CA PRO A 131 -1.00 28.30 -7.58
C PRO A 131 -0.97 29.72 -8.16
N ARG A 132 -1.96 30.53 -7.81
CA ARG A 132 -2.00 31.94 -8.23
C ARG A 132 -0.85 32.66 -7.52
N VAL A 133 0.17 33.05 -8.28
CA VAL A 133 1.18 33.99 -7.80
C VAL A 133 0.47 35.31 -7.55
N VAL A 134 0.16 35.60 -6.29
CA VAL A 134 -0.31 36.92 -5.88
C VAL A 134 0.89 37.85 -6.02
N GLN A 135 0.86 38.70 -7.06
CA GLN A 135 1.83 39.77 -7.27
C GLN A 135 1.56 40.94 -6.33
#